data_AF-A0A661P7Q6-F1
#
_entry.id   AF-A0A661P7Q6-F1
#
_cell.length_a   1.000
_cell.length_b   1.000
_cell.length_c   1.000
_cell.angle_alpha   90.00
_cell.angle_beta   90.00
_cell.angle_gamma   90.00
#
_symmetry.space_group_name_H-M   'P 1'
#
loop_
_entity.id
_entity.type
_entity.pdbx_description
1 polymer ?
#
loop_
_entity_poly.entity_id
_entity_poly.type
_entity_poly.pdbx_seq_one_letter_code
_entity_poly.pdbx_strand_id
1 'polypeptide(L)' 'QTHARCSTVEGACTITSQADCRRSKPCQQQGLCTFETNRCIAGTDDDCAQSEWCTRLQRCAAHDDVCVIEPDAGQ' A
#
# COMPACT_ATOMS: atom_id res chain seq x y z
N GLN A 1 9.77 22.51 3.86
CA GLN A 1 8.92 21.61 3.05
C GLN A 1 9.54 20.20 3.10
N THR A 2 9.52 19.50 4.24
CA THR A 2 8.42 18.74 4.87
C THR A 2 8.07 17.44 4.13
N HIS A 3 8.83 16.39 4.49
CA HIS A 3 8.46 14.96 4.58
C HIS A 3 7.94 14.22 3.34
N ALA A 4 8.81 13.98 2.36
CA ALA A 4 8.61 12.89 1.41
C ALA A 4 9.33 11.64 1.94
N ARG A 5 8.57 10.57 2.22
CA ARG A 5 9.05 9.32 2.85
C ARG A 5 9.57 8.36 1.78
N CYS A 6 10.58 8.81 1.04
CA CYS A 6 11.16 8.12 -0.09
C CYS A 6 12.68 8.33 -0.12
N SER A 7 13.38 7.44 -0.82
CA SER A 7 14.81 7.55 -1.03
C SER A 7 15.09 8.52 -2.18
N THR A 8 15.83 9.59 -1.89
CA THR A 8 16.19 10.59 -2.90
C THR A 8 17.25 10.00 -3.82
N VAL A 9 16.87 9.63 -5.05
CA VAL A 9 17.81 9.20 -6.10
C VAL A 9 17.84 10.32 -7.13
N GLU A 10 19.02 10.93 -7.33
CA GLU A 10 19.25 12.00 -8.32
C GLU A 10 18.32 13.24 -8.17
N GLY A 11 17.93 13.57 -6.94
CA GLY A 11 17.05 14.72 -6.64
C GLY A 11 15.55 14.43 -6.80
N ALA A 12 15.17 13.21 -7.21
CA ALA A 12 13.79 12.76 -7.26
C ALA A 12 13.47 11.79 -6.12
N CYS A 13 12.24 11.89 -5.61
CA CYS A 13 11.67 11.01 -4.61
C CYS A 13 11.33 9.67 -5.25
N THR A 14 12.21 8.68 -5.12
CA THR A 14 12.02 7.35 -5.72
C THR A 14 11.82 6.32 -4.63
N ILE A 15 10.83 5.46 -4.84
CA ILE A 15 10.59 4.32 -3.98
C ILE A 15 11.56 3.25 -4.44
N THR A 16 12.49 2.84 -3.56
CA THR A 16 13.54 1.88 -3.92
C THR A 16 13.42 0.59 -3.12
N SER A 17 12.49 0.53 -2.17
CA SER A 17 12.40 -0.55 -1.21
C SER A 17 11.02 -0.64 -0.55
N GLN A 18 10.70 -1.83 -0.04
CA GLN A 18 9.48 -2.06 0.75
C GLN A 18 9.38 -1.11 1.95
N ALA A 19 10.51 -0.72 2.54
CA ALA A 19 10.55 0.22 3.65
C ALA A 19 10.02 1.62 3.26
N ASP A 20 10.23 2.08 2.02
CA ASP A 20 9.67 3.34 1.52
C ASP A 20 8.14 3.22 1.39
N CYS A 21 7.64 2.09 0.86
CA CYS A 21 6.21 1.83 0.77
C CYS A 21 5.54 1.76 2.13
N ARG A 22 6.10 1.00 3.07
CA ARG A 22 5.57 0.87 4.44
C ARG A 22 5.53 2.19 5.21
N ARG A 23 6.47 3.10 4.91
CA ARG A 23 6.49 4.43 5.51
C ARG A 23 5.52 5.39 4.82
N SER A 24 5.04 5.08 3.62
CA SER A 24 4.18 5.96 2.84
C SER A 24 2.74 5.95 3.35
N LYS A 25 2.07 7.11 3.27
CA LYS A 25 0.63 7.26 3.56
C LYS A 25 -0.28 6.27 2.80
N PRO A 26 -0.04 5.95 1.51
CA PRO A 26 -0.82 4.93 0.79
C PRO A 26 -0.77 3.54 1.43
N CYS A 27 0.33 3.14 2.07
CA CYS A 27 0.36 1.88 2.82
C CYS A 27 -0.65 1.89 3.98
N GLN A 28 -0.65 2.95 4.81
CA GLN A 28 -1.55 3.05 5.96
C GLN A 28 -3.02 3.22 5.57
N GLN A 29 -3.28 3.99 4.51
CA GLN A 29 -4.66 4.26 4.09
C GLN A 29 -5.21 3.13 3.22
N GLN A 30 -4.45 2.68 2.22
CA GLN A 30 -4.92 1.83 1.13
C GLN A 30 -4.30 0.43 1.12
N GLY A 31 -3.36 0.10 2.02
CA GLY A 31 -2.69 -1.20 2.07
C GLY A 31 -1.59 -1.41 1.02
N LEU A 32 -1.13 -0.33 0.37
CA LEU A 32 -0.06 -0.39 -0.64
C LEU A 32 1.33 -0.42 0.04
N CYS A 33 1.62 -1.50 0.76
CA CYS A 33 2.81 -1.62 1.61
C CYS A 33 3.94 -2.43 0.96
N THR A 34 3.68 -3.11 -0.15
CA THR A 34 4.63 -3.94 -0.88
C THR A 34 5.29 -3.16 -2.00
N PHE A 35 6.60 -3.29 -2.17
CA PHE A 35 7.33 -2.65 -3.27
C PHE A 35 7.44 -3.59 -4.46
N GLU A 36 6.93 -3.15 -5.62
CA GLU A 36 7.04 -3.89 -6.87
C GLU A 36 7.34 -2.94 -8.01
N THR A 37 8.37 -3.25 -8.81
CA THR A 37 8.73 -2.56 -10.06
C THR A 37 8.60 -1.02 -9.97
N ASN A 38 9.22 -0.43 -8.94
CA ASN A 38 9.25 1.03 -8.72
C ASN A 38 7.92 1.68 -8.28
N ARG A 39 6.94 0.89 -7.80
CA ARG A 39 5.67 1.36 -7.21
C ARG A 39 5.35 0.59 -5.93
N CYS A 40 4.41 1.15 -5.16
CA CYS A 40 3.85 0.47 -4.00
C CYS A 40 2.52 -0.16 -4.37
N ILE A 41 2.37 -1.44 -4.01
CA ILE A 41 1.21 -2.26 -4.30
C ILE A 41 0.75 -2.99 -3.04
N ALA A 42 -0.47 -3.51 -3.07
CA ALA A 42 -0.94 -4.47 -2.09
C ALA A 42 -0.53 -5.88 -2.56
N GLY A 43 0.51 -6.44 -1.95
CA GLY A 43 1.02 -7.78 -2.29
C GLY A 43 0.35 -8.90 -1.50
N THR A 44 -0.20 -8.60 -0.33
CA THR A 44 -0.85 -9.59 0.54
C THR A 44 -2.11 -9.05 1.19
N ASP A 45 -3.02 -9.95 1.57
CA ASP A 45 -4.19 -9.63 2.38
C ASP A 45 -3.80 -8.97 3.72
N ASP A 46 -2.67 -9.34 4.33
CA ASP A 46 -2.17 -8.70 5.54
C ASP A 46 -1.85 -7.21 5.33
N ASP A 47 -1.24 -6.86 4.18
CA ASP A 47 -0.99 -5.46 3.82
C ASP A 47 -2.31 -4.67 3.73
N CYS A 48 -3.36 -5.29 3.19
CA CYS A 48 -4.70 -4.71 3.14
C CYS A 48 -5.39 -4.67 4.50
N ALA A 49 -5.25 -5.71 5.32
CA ALA A 49 -5.88 -5.85 6.62
C ALA A 49 -5.42 -4.76 7.60
N GLN A 50 -4.15 -4.34 7.49
CA GLN A 50 -3.58 -3.25 8.29
C GLN A 50 -3.97 -1.85 7.80
N SER A 51 -4.72 -1.73 6.70
CA SER A 51 -5.12 -0.45 6.11
C SER A 51 -6.42 0.10 6.70
N GLU A 52 -6.56 1.44 6.69
CA GLU A 52 -7.83 2.08 7.00
C GLU A 52 -8.97 1.62 6.06
N TRP A 53 -8.67 1.31 4.81
CA TRP A 53 -9.65 0.85 3.84
C TRP A 53 -10.25 -0.51 4.20
N CYS A 54 -9.48 -1.42 4.78
CA CYS A 54 -10.04 -2.65 5.33
C CYS A 54 -11.06 -2.34 6.44
N THR A 55 -10.68 -1.51 7.41
CA THR A 55 -11.56 -1.17 8.53
C THR A 55 -12.80 -0.39 8.11
N ARG A 56 -12.66 0.57 7.18
CA ARG A 56 -13.73 1.51 6.81
C ARG A 56 -14.58 1.06 5.64
N LEU A 57 -14.00 0.32 4.70
CA LEU A 57 -14.61 -0.06 3.43
C LEU A 57 -14.69 -1.59 3.24
N GLN A 58 -14.23 -2.37 4.22
CA GLN A 58 -14.16 -3.85 4.14
C GLN A 58 -13.28 -4.34 2.96
N ARG A 59 -12.30 -3.53 2.57
CA ARG A 59 -11.34 -3.83 1.51
C ARG A 59 -10.08 -4.48 2.06
N CYS A 60 -10.20 -5.71 2.55
CA CYS A 60 -9.13 -6.42 3.24
C CYS A 60 -8.41 -7.44 2.35
N ALA A 61 -8.78 -7.57 1.07
CA ALA A 61 -8.21 -8.55 0.15
C ALA A 61 -7.28 -7.88 -0.86
N ALA A 62 -6.05 -8.38 -1.01
CA ALA A 62 -5.16 -7.94 -2.08
C ALA A 62 -5.55 -8.60 -3.41
N HIS A 63 -5.80 -7.78 -4.43
CA HIS A 63 -6.15 -8.23 -5.78
C HIS A 63 -5.68 -7.20 -6.81
N ASP A 64 -5.01 -7.65 -7.87
CA ASP A 64 -4.48 -6.77 -8.92
C ASP A 64 -3.74 -5.54 -8.35
N ASP A 65 -2.80 -5.79 -7.43
CA ASP A 65 -1.96 -4.77 -6.79
C ASP A 65 -2.69 -3.78 -5.87
N VAL A 66 -4.00 -3.96 -5.65
CA VAL A 66 -4.84 -3.05 -4.87
C VAL A 66 -5.67 -3.81 -3.83
N CYS A 67 -6.10 -3.09 -2.80
CA CYS A 67 -7.02 -3.65 -1.81
C CYS A 67 -8.47 -3.54 -2.29
N VAL A 68 -9.10 -4.70 -2.47
CA VAL A 68 -10.49 -4.86 -2.88
C VAL A 68 -11.33 -5.44 -1.75
N ILE A 69 -12.66 -5.32 -1.90
CA ILE A 69 -13.60 -6.00 -1.00
C ILE A 69 -13.44 -7.49 -1.27
N GLU A 70 -13.29 -8.29 -0.22
CA GLU A 70 -13.23 -9.74 -0.36
C GLU A 70 -14.50 -10.20 -1.11
N PRO A 71 -14.39 -10.89 -2.25
CA PRO A 71 -15.55 -11.20 -3.09
C PRO A 71 -16.56 -12.17 -2.45
N ASP A 72 -16.35 -12.59 -1.19
CA ASP A 72 -17.22 -13.55 -0.47
C ASP A 72 -18.03 -12.93 0.69
N ALA A 73 -18.07 -11.61 0.84
CA ALA A 73 -18.95 -10.94 1.83
C ALA A 73 -20.36 -10.63 1.27
N GLY A 74 -20.92 -11.55 0.47
CA GLY A 74 -22.19 -11.34 -0.22
C GLY A 74 -22.81 -12.62 -0.76
N GLN A 75 -23.18 -13.54 0.13
CA GLN A 75 -24.20 -14.57 -0.11
C GLN A 75 -25.27 -14.46 0.97
#